data_AF-A0A931E6S4-F1
#
_entry.id   AF-A0A931E6S4-F1
#
_cell.length_a   1.000
_cell.length_b   1.000
_cell.length_c   1.000
_cell.angle_alpha   90.00
_cell.angle_beta   90.00
_cell.angle_gamma   90.00
#
_symmetry.space_group_name_H-M   'P 1'
#
loop_
_entity.id
_entity.type
_entity.pdbx_description
1 polymer ?
#
loop_
_entity_poly.entity_id
_entity_poly.type
_entity_poly.pdbx_seq_one_letter_code
_entity_poly.pdbx_strand_id
1 'polypeptide(L)'
;MKRKLMSAVLIAATIAVLTPAVSQANDNKNATIEILSTENTTSVQFAGSTDNALLFDVKINNPKADKFTLFIQSADGEVLFSQVYSDVNFSKKVKLLKGSDNSSYRFTIKSSNKSLENSFVVNAATKTVDDVVVTKL
;
A
#
# COMPACT_ATOMS: atom_id res chain seq x y z
N MET A 1 28.86 58.87 28.95
CA MET A 1 27.45 59.14 28.53
C MET A 1 27.50 59.53 27.05
N LYS A 2 27.01 58.67 26.13
CA LYS A 2 25.80 58.86 25.28
C LYS A 2 25.91 60.11 24.36
N ARG A 3 25.74 60.12 23.02
CA ARG A 3 25.28 59.17 21.99
C ARG A 3 25.69 59.72 20.60
N LYS A 4 25.84 58.80 19.63
CA LYS A 4 26.16 59.01 18.21
C LYS A 4 25.05 59.79 17.47
N LEU A 5 25.42 60.65 16.52
CA LEU A 5 24.50 61.22 15.53
C LEU A 5 24.38 60.24 14.36
N MET A 6 23.17 59.71 14.15
CA MET A 6 22.82 58.83 13.03
C MET A 6 22.26 59.65 11.86
N SER A 7 22.62 59.15 10.69
CA SER A 7 22.26 59.55 9.33
C SER A 7 20.75 59.66 9.07
N ALA A 8 20.38 60.56 8.16
CA ALA A 8 19.10 60.51 7.45
C ALA A 8 19.39 60.35 5.95
N VAL A 9 19.27 59.13 5.44
CA VAL A 9 19.23 58.85 4.01
C VAL A 9 17.82 58.36 3.70
N LEU A 10 17.10 59.15 2.90
CA LEU A 10 15.82 58.80 2.29
C LEU A 10 16.09 57.78 1.17
N ILE A 11 15.51 56.58 1.27
CA ILE A 11 15.40 55.65 0.14
C ILE A 11 13.92 55.34 -0.05
N ALA A 12 13.37 55.85 -1.15
CA ALA A 12 12.03 55.54 -1.62
C ALA A 12 11.99 54.06 -2.04
N ALA A 13 11.14 53.26 -1.38
CA ALA A 13 10.92 51.87 -1.71
C ALA A 13 9.82 51.75 -2.77
N THR A 14 10.19 51.48 -4.02
CA THR A 14 9.23 51.01 -5.04
C THR A 14 9.11 49.49 -4.93
N ILE A 15 7.96 49.01 -4.47
CA ILE A 15 7.63 47.58 -4.39
C ILE A 15 7.26 47.11 -5.79
N ALA A 16 8.18 46.44 -6.49
CA ALA A 16 7.87 45.69 -7.70
C ALA A 16 7.31 44.32 -7.28
N VAL A 17 6.01 44.11 -7.47
CA VAL A 17 5.37 42.79 -7.30
C VAL A 17 5.64 41.99 -8.57
N LEU A 18 6.70 41.19 -8.57
CA LEU A 18 6.93 40.18 -9.59
C LEU A 18 6.15 38.92 -9.19
N THR A 19 5.00 38.70 -9.83
CA THR A 19 4.26 37.44 -9.73
C THR A 19 5.11 36.31 -10.32
N PRO A 20 5.25 35.14 -9.67
CA PRO A 20 5.89 33.99 -10.31
C PRO A 20 5.02 33.52 -11.48
N ALA A 21 5.58 33.58 -12.69
CA ALA A 21 5.01 32.91 -13.85
C ALA A 21 5.06 31.39 -13.60
N VAL A 22 3.89 30.77 -13.42
CA VAL A 22 3.77 29.31 -13.44
C VAL A 22 3.88 28.85 -14.90
N SER A 23 5.09 28.46 -15.30
CA SER A 23 5.29 27.73 -16.55
C SER A 23 4.65 26.35 -16.41
N GLN A 24 3.59 26.11 -17.18
CA GLN A 24 3.03 24.78 -17.38
C GLN A 24 3.99 23.99 -18.28
N ALA A 25 4.88 23.21 -17.68
CA ALA A 25 5.70 22.25 -18.39
C ALA A 25 4.81 21.07 -18.82
N ASN A 26 4.60 20.94 -20.14
CA ASN A 26 4.00 19.77 -20.76
C ASN A 26 5.06 18.66 -20.83
N ASP A 27 5.27 17.96 -19.71
CA ASP A 27 6.01 16.70 -19.69
C ASP A 27 5.02 15.55 -19.91
N ASN A 28 4.70 15.29 -21.17
CA ASN A 28 4.24 13.98 -21.61
C ASN A 28 5.44 13.02 -21.52
N LYS A 29 5.73 12.60 -20.29
CA LYS A 29 6.52 11.41 -20.02
C LYS A 29 5.62 10.54 -19.19
N ASN A 30 5.22 9.40 -19.76
CA ASN A 30 4.77 8.25 -18.99
C ASN A 30 5.85 7.92 -17.97
N ALA A 31 5.79 8.59 -16.83
CA ALA A 31 6.55 8.26 -15.66
C ALA A 31 5.89 7.01 -15.08
N THR A 32 6.19 5.87 -15.71
CA THR A 32 6.20 4.60 -14.99
C THR A 32 7.34 4.73 -14.00
N ILE A 33 7.07 5.42 -12.89
CA ILE A 33 7.86 5.30 -11.68
C ILE A 33 7.54 3.91 -11.16
N GLU A 34 8.26 2.91 -11.65
CA GLU A 34 8.31 1.61 -11.01
C GLU A 34 9.25 1.77 -9.81
N ILE A 35 8.67 2.03 -8.64
CA ILE A 35 9.36 1.72 -7.40
C ILE A 35 9.40 0.19 -7.36
N LEU A 36 10.45 -0.41 -7.93
CA LEU A 36 10.83 -1.78 -7.60
C LEU A 36 11.26 -1.74 -6.13
N SER A 37 10.31 -1.99 -5.23
CA SER A 37 10.53 -2.10 -3.80
C SER A 37 11.80 -2.91 -3.57
N THR A 38 12.76 -2.28 -2.90
CA THR A 38 14.05 -2.85 -2.52
C THR A 38 13.80 -4.17 -1.81
N GLU A 39 14.19 -5.28 -2.42
CA GLU A 39 14.11 -6.65 -1.90
C GLU A 39 12.66 -7.03 -1.45
N ASN A 40 11.85 -7.67 -2.31
CA ASN A 40 10.55 -8.23 -1.91
C ASN A 40 10.72 -9.36 -0.86
N THR A 41 10.92 -8.97 0.41
CA THR A 41 11.09 -9.89 1.55
C THR A 41 9.78 -10.54 1.97
N THR A 42 8.65 -10.07 1.44
CA THR A 42 7.31 -10.57 1.75
C THR A 42 6.60 -11.02 0.47
N SER A 43 5.95 -12.18 0.52
CA SER A 43 5.07 -12.64 -0.56
C SER A 43 3.77 -13.17 0.01
N VAL A 44 2.68 -12.87 -0.69
CA VAL A 44 1.35 -13.47 -0.47
C VAL A 44 0.95 -14.10 -1.79
N GLN A 45 0.81 -15.42 -1.80
CA GLN A 45 0.52 -16.18 -3.02
C GLN A 45 -0.80 -16.94 -2.86
N PHE A 46 -1.63 -16.92 -3.90
CA PHE A 46 -2.82 -17.74 -3.95
C PHE A 46 -2.43 -19.22 -4.12
N ALA A 47 -2.82 -20.05 -3.15
CA ALA A 47 -2.51 -21.47 -3.12
C ALA A 47 -3.66 -22.35 -3.63
N GLY A 48 -4.82 -21.75 -3.90
CA GLY A 48 -6.00 -22.43 -4.41
C GLY A 48 -7.28 -22.05 -3.67
N SER A 49 -8.38 -22.70 -4.00
CA SER A 49 -9.67 -22.49 -3.37
C SER A 49 -10.42 -23.79 -3.17
N THR A 50 -11.24 -23.84 -2.13
CA THR A 50 -12.30 -24.85 -1.96
C THR A 50 -13.65 -24.18 -2.19
N ASP A 51 -14.76 -24.93 -2.15
CA ASP A 51 -16.10 -24.36 -2.31
C ASP A 51 -16.36 -23.18 -1.37
N ASN A 52 -15.89 -23.29 -0.12
CA ASN A 52 -16.18 -22.32 0.95
C ASN A 52 -14.99 -21.45 1.35
N ALA A 53 -13.81 -21.60 0.73
CA ALA A 53 -12.63 -20.87 1.17
C ALA A 53 -11.61 -20.58 0.06
N LEU A 54 -10.79 -19.56 0.30
CA LEU A 54 -9.58 -19.25 -0.44
C LEU A 54 -8.37 -19.59 0.43
N LEU A 55 -7.33 -20.15 -0.19
CA LEU A 55 -6.10 -20.55 0.47
C LEU A 55 -4.96 -19.67 -0.02
N PHE A 56 -4.15 -19.18 0.92
CA PHE A 56 -3.01 -18.32 0.65
C PHE A 56 -1.77 -18.82 1.36
N ASP A 57 -0.62 -18.77 0.69
CA ASP A 57 0.67 -18.95 1.33
C ASP A 57 1.31 -17.58 1.56
N VAL A 58 1.58 -17.26 2.83
CA VAL A 58 2.21 -16.01 3.26
C VAL A 58 3.62 -16.33 3.71
N LYS A 59 4.62 -15.71 3.07
CA LYS A 59 6.04 -15.88 3.41
C LYS A 59 6.68 -14.53 3.68
N ILE A 60 7.44 -14.43 4.76
CA ILE A 60 8.17 -13.22 5.14
C ILE A 60 9.58 -13.61 5.56
N ASN A 61 10.57 -12.97 4.96
CA ASN A 61 11.96 -12.99 5.41
C ASN A 61 12.19 -11.82 6.37
N ASN A 62 12.38 -12.13 7.64
CA ASN A 62 12.55 -11.18 8.74
C ASN A 62 13.87 -11.48 9.46
N PRO A 63 15.04 -11.18 8.85
CA PRO A 63 16.34 -11.63 9.34
C PRO A 63 16.69 -11.14 10.75
N LYS A 64 16.03 -10.07 11.22
CA LYS A 64 16.24 -9.48 12.54
C LYS A 64 15.31 -10.03 13.63
N ALA A 65 14.40 -10.94 13.29
CA ALA A 65 13.33 -11.41 14.19
C ALA A 65 12.52 -10.26 14.80
N ASP A 66 12.36 -9.15 14.06
CA ASP A 66 11.57 -8.01 14.51
C ASP A 66 10.12 -8.45 14.70
N LYS A 67 9.44 -7.90 15.71
CA LYS A 67 8.00 -8.14 15.87
C LYS A 67 7.24 -7.49 14.72
N PHE A 68 6.38 -8.25 14.07
CA PHE A 68 5.45 -7.76 13.06
C PHE A 68 4.05 -8.29 13.31
N THR A 69 3.06 -7.56 12.79
CA THR A 69 1.66 -7.96 12.82
C THR A 69 1.21 -8.29 11.41
N LEU A 70 0.57 -9.45 11.25
CA LEU A 70 -0.18 -9.80 10.05
C LEU A 70 -1.65 -9.44 10.28
N PHE A 71 -2.12 -8.45 9.54
CA PHE A 71 -3.52 -8.05 9.47
C PHE A 71 -4.13 -8.57 8.17
N ILE A 72 -5.34 -9.11 8.25
CA ILE A 72 -6.14 -9.44 7.08
C ILE A 72 -7.49 -8.74 7.24
N GLN A 73 -7.85 -7.98 6.22
CA GLN A 73 -9.07 -7.18 6.21
C GLN A 73 -9.93 -7.53 5.01
N SER A 74 -11.25 -7.37 5.16
CA SER A 74 -12.21 -7.38 4.07
C SER A 74 -12.10 -6.10 3.21
N ALA A 75 -12.89 -6.03 2.14
CA ALA A 75 -12.93 -4.89 1.22
C ALA A 75 -13.39 -3.58 1.91
N ASP A 76 -14.32 -3.72 2.85
CA ASP A 76 -14.91 -2.69 3.71
C ASP A 76 -14.02 -2.32 4.92
N GLY A 77 -12.88 -2.99 5.08
CA GLY A 77 -11.87 -2.66 6.08
C GLY A 77 -12.06 -3.35 7.44
N GLU A 78 -13.07 -4.22 7.56
CA GLU A 78 -13.27 -5.07 8.74
C GLU A 78 -12.03 -5.95 8.95
N VAL A 79 -11.53 -6.02 10.19
CA VAL A 79 -10.38 -6.86 10.52
C VAL A 79 -10.86 -8.29 10.74
N LEU A 80 -10.59 -9.14 9.75
CA LEU A 80 -10.92 -10.57 9.79
C LEU A 80 -9.87 -11.38 10.57
N PHE A 81 -8.63 -10.88 10.60
CA PHE A 81 -7.52 -11.51 11.30
C PHE A 81 -6.46 -10.48 11.72
N SER A 82 -5.90 -10.66 12.90
CA SER A 82 -4.76 -9.87 13.39
C SER A 82 -3.94 -10.70 14.36
N GLN A 83 -2.68 -10.99 14.02
CA GLN A 83 -1.75 -11.67 14.92
C GLN A 83 -0.33 -11.15 14.83
N VAL A 84 0.37 -11.20 15.97
CA VAL A 84 1.77 -10.79 16.10
C VAL A 84 2.69 -12.00 15.98
N TYR A 85 3.78 -11.83 15.25
CA TYR A 85 4.82 -12.82 15.00
C TYR A 85 6.21 -12.18 15.11
N SER A 86 7.23 -13.01 15.22
CA SER A 86 8.64 -12.58 15.25
C SER A 86 9.58 -13.62 14.62
N ASP A 87 9.03 -14.54 13.83
CA ASP A 87 9.80 -15.59 13.15
C ASP A 87 10.82 -14.97 12.19
N VAL A 88 12.02 -15.53 12.14
CA VAL A 88 13.07 -15.11 11.19
C VAL A 88 12.67 -15.45 9.75
N ASN A 89 12.12 -16.65 9.57
CA ASN A 89 11.58 -17.13 8.30
C ASN A 89 10.12 -17.52 8.53
N PHE A 90 9.22 -16.58 8.34
CA PHE A 90 7.80 -16.83 8.51
C PHE A 90 7.23 -17.51 7.27
N SER A 91 6.49 -18.59 7.47
CA SER A 91 5.72 -19.26 6.43
C SER A 91 4.42 -19.78 7.05
N LYS A 92 3.27 -19.28 6.58
CA LYS A 92 1.96 -19.77 7.02
C LYS A 92 1.00 -19.89 5.85
N LYS A 93 0.18 -20.93 5.93
CA LYS A 93 -1.01 -21.07 5.08
C LYS A 93 -2.20 -20.42 5.78
N VAL A 94 -2.88 -19.53 5.09
CA VAL A 94 -4.07 -18.83 5.55
C VAL A 94 -5.28 -19.38 4.79
N LYS A 95 -6.34 -19.70 5.51
CA LYS A 95 -7.64 -20.08 4.96
C LYS A 95 -8.63 -18.95 5.25
N LEU A 96 -9.09 -18.28 4.20
CA LEU A 96 -10.14 -17.27 4.30
C LEU A 96 -11.46 -17.87 3.84
N LEU A 97 -12.48 -17.83 4.69
CA LEU A 97 -13.82 -18.26 4.30
C LEU A 97 -14.38 -17.28 3.29
N LYS A 98 -14.97 -17.80 2.21
CA LYS A 98 -15.71 -16.99 1.24
C LYS A 98 -16.96 -16.45 1.93
N GLY A 99 -17.05 -15.14 2.06
CA GLY A 99 -18.30 -14.47 2.44
C GLY A 99 -19.18 -14.26 1.22
N SER A 100 -20.49 -14.08 1.42
CA SER A 100 -21.45 -13.76 0.36
C SER A 100 -21.05 -12.53 -0.47
N ASP A 101 -20.34 -11.58 0.15
CA ASP A 101 -20.13 -10.24 -0.42
C ASP A 101 -18.65 -9.81 -0.48
N ASN A 102 -17.72 -10.66 -0.03
CA ASN A 102 -16.29 -10.32 0.02
C ASN A 102 -15.59 -10.64 -1.30
N SER A 103 -15.54 -9.65 -2.20
CA SER A 103 -14.85 -9.75 -3.49
C SER A 103 -13.34 -9.49 -3.39
N SER A 104 -12.86 -8.91 -2.29
CA SER A 104 -11.44 -8.63 -2.10
C SER A 104 -11.00 -8.69 -0.64
N TYR A 105 -9.71 -8.96 -0.45
CA TYR A 105 -9.07 -9.04 0.85
C TYR A 105 -7.76 -8.28 0.83
N ARG A 106 -7.43 -7.62 1.94
CA ARG A 106 -6.16 -6.90 2.12
C ARG A 106 -5.32 -7.57 3.18
N PHE A 107 -4.12 -7.99 2.81
CA PHE A 107 -3.09 -8.47 3.73
C PHE A 107 -2.14 -7.33 4.03
N THR A 108 -1.99 -6.96 5.29
CA THR A 108 -1.05 -5.91 5.72
C THR A 108 -0.08 -6.50 6.72
N ILE A 109 1.20 -6.42 6.42
CA ILE A 109 2.29 -6.85 7.29
C ILE A 109 2.98 -5.59 7.79
N LYS A 110 3.00 -5.37 9.10
CA LYS A 110 3.58 -4.16 9.69
C LYS A 110 4.42 -4.47 10.92
N SER A 111 5.67 -4.02 10.94
CA SER A 111 6.51 -4.02 12.13
C SER A 111 6.37 -2.71 12.91
N SER A 112 6.53 -2.79 14.24
CA SER A 112 6.43 -1.62 15.12
C SER A 112 7.54 -0.59 14.89
N ASN A 113 8.71 -1.06 14.44
CA ASN A 113 9.87 -0.23 14.09
C ASN A 113 9.86 0.24 12.62
N LYS A 114 8.79 -0.04 11.86
CA LYS A 114 8.63 0.31 10.44
C LYS A 114 9.70 -0.27 9.51
N SER A 115 10.47 -1.26 9.96
CA SER A 115 11.42 -2.00 9.11
C SER A 115 10.72 -2.84 8.04
N LEU A 116 9.44 -3.15 8.26
CA LEU A 116 8.61 -3.98 7.40
C LEU A 116 7.21 -3.37 7.33
N GLU A 117 6.81 -2.86 6.16
CA GLU A 117 5.45 -2.40 5.90
C GLU A 117 5.08 -2.78 4.46
N ASN A 118 4.26 -3.82 4.31
CA ASN A 118 3.80 -4.32 3.02
C ASN A 118 2.29 -4.51 3.04
N SER A 119 1.61 -4.14 1.96
CA SER A 119 0.18 -4.38 1.80
C SER A 119 -0.11 -5.03 0.45
N PHE A 120 -0.89 -6.10 0.46
CA PHE A 120 -1.29 -6.86 -0.72
C PHE A 120 -2.80 -6.88 -0.79
N VAL A 121 -3.35 -6.52 -1.95
CA VAL A 121 -4.78 -6.66 -2.23
C VAL A 121 -4.99 -7.86 -3.13
N VAL A 122 -5.84 -8.78 -2.69
CA VAL A 122 -6.24 -9.94 -3.48
C VAL A 122 -7.70 -9.77 -3.85
N ASN A 123 -8.00 -9.84 -5.15
CA ASN A 123 -9.37 -9.86 -5.65
C ASN A 123 -9.77 -11.30 -5.98
N ALA A 124 -10.87 -11.77 -5.38
CA ALA A 124 -11.47 -13.05 -5.69
C ALA A 124 -12.51 -12.86 -6.79
N ALA A 125 -12.08 -12.94 -8.06
CA ALA A 125 -13.01 -12.92 -9.18
C ALA A 125 -13.83 -14.22 -9.19
N THR A 126 -15.13 -14.14 -8.96
CA THR A 126 -16.06 -15.24 -9.19
C THR A 126 -16.18 -15.45 -10.70
N LYS A 127 -15.57 -16.51 -11.26
CA LYS A 127 -15.93 -16.97 -12.60
C LYS A 127 -17.25 -17.73 -12.48
N THR A 128 -18.37 -17.07 -12.71
CA THR A 128 -19.63 -17.74 -13.07
C THR A 128 -19.44 -18.32 -14.47
N VAL A 129 -19.37 -19.65 -14.56
CA VAL A 129 -19.49 -20.35 -15.83
C VAL A 129 -20.98 -20.59 -16.04
N ASP A 130 -21.63 -19.70 -16.80
CA ASP A 130 -22.98 -19.99 -17.30
C ASP A 130 -22.84 -20.96 -18.48
N ASP A 131 -23.15 -22.23 -18.24
CA ASP A 131 -23.33 -23.22 -19.31
C ASP A 131 -24.55 -22.79 -20.15
N VAL A 132 -24.30 -22.18 -21.31
CA VAL A 132 -25.34 -21.91 -22.30
C VAL A 132 -25.56 -23.19 -23.12
N VAL A 133 -26.56 -23.98 -22.71
CA VAL A 133 -27.11 -25.05 -23.57
C VAL A 133 -27.81 -24.39 -24.75
N VAL A 134 -27.22 -24.50 -25.94
CA VAL A 134 -27.88 -24.12 -27.19
C VAL A 134 -28.83 -25.26 -27.58
N THR A 135 -30.12 -25.10 -27.29
CA THR A 135 -31.16 -25.96 -27.85
C THR A 135 -31.46 -25.48 -29.27
N LYS A 136 -31.18 -26.35 -30.25
CA LYS A 136 -31.50 -26.12 -31.67
C LYS A 136 -33.01 -26.33 -31.88
N LEU A 137 -33.68 -25.35 -32.48
CA LEU A 137 -34.99 -25.52 -33.13
C LEU A 137 -34.79 -25.99 -34.57
#